data_AF-A0A6N7ZDU6-F1
#
_entry.id   AF-A0A6N7ZDU6-F1
#
_cell.length_a   1.000
_cell.length_b   1.000
_cell.length_c   1.000
_cell.angle_alpha   90.00
_cell.angle_beta   90.00
_cell.angle_gamma   90.00
#
_symmetry.space_group_name_H-M   'P 1'
#
loop_
_entity.id
_entity.type
_entity.pdbx_description
1 polymer ?
#
loop_
_entity_poly.entity_id
_entity_poly.type
_entity_poly.pdbx_seq_one_letter_code
_entity_poly.pdbx_strand_id
1 'polypeptide(L)'
;MTAGRASRYERSARFWLHAYPRRWRDRHGEEALALLLDLDDASGADDAHAGIGAREAWGLVRAGWALRWREHPPFGRWLLYRAFDVRLPARYWWWVADDIHGPLYPWRVTLGSLGTALAVFYGWPVLSHVLFSNDVTRPEPWYAAVWCAVSLGTGFVFRRSHVARAWRKHVLLGNIPVEPPDPPRAAAG
;
A
#
# COMPACT_ATOMS: atom_id res chain seq x y z
N MET A 1 -36.35 18.14 5.60
CA MET A 1 -35.49 17.59 4.53
C MET A 1 -33.98 17.76 4.81
N THR A 2 -33.58 18.47 5.88
CA THR A 2 -32.19 18.76 6.27
C THR A 2 -31.38 17.56 6.77
N ALA A 3 -31.98 16.65 7.55
CA ALA A 3 -31.28 15.46 8.08
C ALA A 3 -30.74 14.51 6.98
N GLY A 4 -31.42 14.43 5.83
CA GLY A 4 -30.98 13.63 4.69
C GLY A 4 -29.77 14.22 3.96
N ARG A 5 -29.60 15.55 3.98
CA ARG A 5 -28.48 16.26 3.35
C ARG A 5 -27.23 16.15 4.21
N ALA A 6 -27.34 16.45 5.51
CA ALA A 6 -26.25 16.32 6.47
C ALA A 6 -25.64 14.91 6.44
N SER A 7 -26.48 13.86 6.41
CA SER A 7 -26.01 12.48 6.30
C SER A 7 -25.37 12.12 4.96
N ARG A 8 -25.66 12.84 3.86
CA ARG A 8 -25.05 12.62 2.54
C ARG A 8 -23.70 13.35 2.45
N TYR A 9 -23.62 14.57 2.96
CA TYR A 9 -22.37 15.32 3.08
C TYR A 9 -21.37 14.60 3.99
N GLU A 10 -21.80 14.18 5.19
CA GLU A 10 -20.98 13.43 6.15
C GLU A 10 -20.40 12.14 5.54
N ARG A 11 -21.19 11.40 4.76
CA ARG A 11 -20.73 10.21 4.03
C ARG A 11 -19.68 10.56 2.97
N SER A 12 -19.89 11.64 2.22
CA SER A 12 -18.92 12.14 1.24
C SER A 12 -17.62 12.59 1.93
N ALA A 13 -17.71 13.35 3.02
CA ALA A 13 -16.57 13.80 3.83
C ALA A 13 -15.75 12.63 4.36
N ARG A 14 -16.40 11.64 5.00
CA ARG A 14 -15.72 10.42 5.44
C ARG A 14 -15.06 9.66 4.30
N PHE A 15 -15.71 9.63 3.13
CA PHE A 15 -15.13 9.01 1.94
C PHE A 15 -13.85 9.73 1.50
N TRP A 16 -13.88 11.06 1.33
CA TRP A 16 -12.71 11.83 0.90
C TRP A 16 -11.59 11.87 1.95
N LEU A 17 -11.93 11.81 3.24
CA LEU A 17 -10.94 11.70 4.31
C LEU A 17 -10.10 10.42 4.21
N HIS A 18 -10.57 9.35 3.53
CA HIS A 18 -9.74 8.16 3.27
C HIS A 18 -8.47 8.45 2.45
N ALA A 19 -8.38 9.61 1.81
CA ALA A 19 -7.15 10.08 1.16
C ALA A 19 -6.01 10.35 2.15
N TYR A 20 -6.31 10.59 3.44
CA TYR A 20 -5.30 10.81 4.47
C TYR A 20 -4.68 9.50 4.97
N PRO A 21 -3.44 9.52 5.51
CA PRO A 21 -2.84 8.38 6.19
C PRO A 21 -3.72 7.88 7.33
N ARG A 22 -3.73 6.56 7.58
CA ARG A 22 -4.63 5.95 8.58
C ARG A 22 -4.35 6.47 9.99
N ARG A 23 -3.08 6.56 10.39
CA ARG A 23 -2.69 7.17 11.67
C ARG A 23 -3.22 8.59 11.89
N TRP A 24 -3.31 9.38 10.81
CA TRP A 24 -3.77 10.76 10.89
C TRP A 24 -5.28 10.78 11.08
N ARG A 25 -6.02 9.91 10.36
CA ARG A 25 -7.46 9.77 10.54
C ARG A 25 -7.83 9.25 11.92
N ASP A 26 -7.06 8.31 12.46
CA ASP A 26 -7.32 7.75 13.78
C ASP A 26 -7.16 8.82 14.89
N ARG A 27 -6.34 9.87 14.66
CA ARG A 27 -6.08 10.94 15.62
C ARG A 27 -6.92 12.20 15.40
N HIS A 28 -7.11 12.60 14.14
CA HIS A 28 -7.70 13.88 13.74
C HIS A 28 -8.91 13.74 12.81
N GLY A 29 -9.34 12.52 12.49
CA GLY A 29 -10.40 12.27 11.52
C GLY A 29 -11.76 12.81 11.96
N GLU A 30 -12.10 12.65 13.24
CA GLU A 30 -13.36 13.17 13.80
C GLU A 30 -13.32 14.70 13.93
N GLU A 31 -12.18 15.27 14.35
CA GLU A 31 -11.98 16.73 14.40
C GLU A 31 -12.11 17.35 12.99
N ALA A 32 -11.47 16.74 11.99
CA ALA A 32 -11.55 17.19 10.61
C ALA A 32 -12.96 17.03 10.02
N LEU A 33 -13.68 15.96 10.39
CA LEU A 33 -15.07 15.76 9.98
C LEU A 33 -15.98 16.84 10.58
N ALA A 34 -15.83 17.13 11.88
CA ALA A 34 -16.57 18.19 12.56
C ALA A 34 -16.32 19.56 11.90
N LEU A 35 -15.07 19.90 11.61
CA LEU A 35 -14.72 21.13 10.91
C LEU A 35 -15.33 21.23 9.50
N LEU A 36 -15.40 20.11 8.77
CA LEU A 36 -16.04 20.08 7.45
C LEU A 36 -17.55 20.29 7.55
N LEU A 37 -18.19 19.74 8.59
CA LEU A 37 -19.63 19.94 8.84
C LEU A 37 -19.93 21.38 9.25
N ASP A 38 -19.11 21.98 10.12
CA ASP A 38 -19.24 23.38 10.51
C ASP A 38 -19.06 24.33 9.31
N LEU A 39 -18.13 24.01 8.40
CA LEU A 39 -17.93 24.75 7.16
C LEU A 39 -19.12 24.63 6.19
N ASP A 40 -19.73 23.45 6.08
CA ASP A 40 -20.94 23.24 5.26
C ASP A 40 -22.11 24.08 5.79
N ASP A 41 -22.37 24.02 7.11
CA ASP A 41 -23.42 24.80 7.78
C ASP A 41 -23.21 26.31 7.61
N ALA A 42 -21.95 26.78 7.67
CA ALA A 42 -21.61 28.20 7.48
C ALA A 42 -21.71 28.66 6.02
N SER A 43 -21.52 27.76 5.05
CA SER A 43 -21.53 28.10 3.62
C SER A 43 -22.92 28.33 3.04
N GLY A 44 -23.97 27.82 3.70
CA GLY A 44 -25.36 27.99 3.27
C GLY A 44 -25.66 27.50 1.85
N ALA A 45 -24.88 26.54 1.35
CA ALA A 45 -24.93 26.09 -0.05
C ALA A 45 -26.31 25.55 -0.42
N ASP A 46 -26.86 26.08 -1.54
CA ASP A 46 -28.18 25.74 -2.07
C ASP A 46 -28.30 24.23 -2.38
N ASP A 47 -29.53 23.72 -2.33
CA ASP A 47 -29.91 22.29 -2.40
C ASP A 47 -29.33 21.47 -3.58
N ALA A 48 -28.74 22.12 -4.58
CA ALA A 48 -28.15 21.49 -5.75
C ALA A 48 -26.88 20.67 -5.44
N HIS A 49 -26.18 20.91 -4.34
CA HIS A 49 -24.88 20.28 -4.03
C HIS A 49 -24.88 19.57 -2.66
N ALA A 50 -25.67 18.50 -2.54
CA ALA A 50 -25.77 17.69 -1.31
C ALA A 50 -24.50 16.87 -0.95
N GLY A 51 -23.31 17.32 -1.32
CA GLY A 51 -22.03 16.69 -1.02
C GLY A 51 -20.84 17.58 -1.36
N ILE A 52 -19.66 17.26 -0.80
CA ILE A 52 -18.40 17.99 -1.01
C ILE A 52 -18.18 18.29 -2.49
N GLY A 53 -17.95 19.56 -2.81
CA GLY A 53 -17.69 20.02 -4.17
C GLY A 53 -16.40 19.42 -4.74
N ALA A 54 -16.33 19.19 -6.05
CA ALA A 54 -15.18 18.56 -6.69
C ALA A 54 -13.84 19.27 -6.39
N ARG A 55 -13.86 20.60 -6.25
CA ARG A 55 -12.67 21.40 -5.91
C ARG A 55 -12.20 21.17 -4.47
N GLU A 56 -13.13 21.07 -3.52
CA GLU A 56 -12.83 20.78 -2.11
C GLU A 56 -12.36 19.34 -1.94
N ALA A 57 -13.02 18.39 -2.60
CA ALA A 57 -12.58 17.00 -2.66
C ALA A 57 -11.15 16.90 -3.21
N TRP A 58 -10.85 17.63 -4.29
CA TRP A 58 -9.49 17.68 -4.84
C TRP A 58 -8.49 18.34 -3.87
N GLY A 59 -8.90 19.39 -3.17
CA GLY A 59 -8.10 20.01 -2.10
C GLY A 59 -7.74 19.03 -0.99
N LEU A 60 -8.73 18.27 -0.49
CA LEU A 60 -8.56 17.22 0.52
C LEU A 60 -7.65 16.11 0.02
N VAL A 61 -7.83 15.64 -1.21
CA VAL A 61 -6.99 14.60 -1.82
C VAL A 61 -5.55 15.09 -1.94
N ARG A 62 -5.34 16.32 -2.43
CA ARG A 62 -4.00 16.91 -2.58
C ARG A 62 -3.32 17.10 -1.23
N ALA A 63 -4.05 17.53 -0.21
CA ALA A 63 -3.53 17.69 1.15
C ALA A 63 -3.16 16.33 1.78
N GLY A 64 -4.03 15.32 1.65
CA GLY A 64 -3.73 13.95 2.09
C GLY A 64 -2.53 13.35 1.35
N TRP A 65 -2.40 13.60 0.04
CA TRP A 65 -1.26 13.18 -0.77
C TRP A 65 0.03 13.88 -0.37
N ALA A 66 -0.01 15.20 -0.14
CA ALA A 66 1.13 15.97 0.32
C ALA A 66 1.65 15.45 1.68
N LEU A 67 0.75 15.06 2.58
CA LEU A 67 1.12 14.46 3.87
C LEU A 67 1.81 13.10 3.68
N ARG A 68 1.33 12.25 2.76
CA ARG A 68 2.01 10.99 2.40
C ARG A 68 3.37 11.22 1.77
N TRP A 69 3.52 12.28 0.96
CA TRP A 69 4.76 12.57 0.26
C TRP A 69 5.87 13.08 1.19
N ARG A 70 5.52 13.89 2.20
CA ARG A 70 6.49 14.42 3.18
C ARG A 70 7.21 13.33 3.96
N GLU A 71 6.54 12.20 4.18
CA GLU A 71 7.07 11.07 4.95
C GLU A 71 7.56 9.92 4.05
N HIS A 72 7.61 10.15 2.74
CA HIS A 72 7.96 9.13 1.77
C HIS A 72 9.46 8.78 1.84
N PRO A 73 9.83 7.48 1.86
CA PRO A 73 11.23 7.08 1.76
C PRO A 73 11.84 7.50 0.42
N PRO A 74 13.17 7.69 0.32
CA PRO A 74 13.82 8.01 -0.95
C PRO A 74 13.50 6.94 -1.99
N PHE A 75 13.27 7.36 -3.24
CA PHE A 75 12.70 6.53 -4.30
C PHE A 75 13.40 5.17 -4.49
N GLY A 76 14.73 5.13 -4.42
CA GLY A 76 15.48 3.87 -4.54
C GLY A 76 15.17 2.86 -3.42
N ARG A 77 15.06 3.32 -2.16
CA ARG A 77 14.69 2.44 -1.03
C ARG A 77 13.24 2.02 -1.09
N TRP A 78 12.37 2.93 -1.57
CA TRP A 78 10.99 2.61 -1.86
C TRP A 78 10.88 1.52 -2.91
N LEU A 79 11.65 1.60 -4.01
CA LEU A 79 11.65 0.60 -5.07
C LEU A 79 12.19 -0.75 -4.59
N LEU A 80 13.28 -0.75 -3.81
CA LEU A 80 13.83 -1.98 -3.21
C LEU A 80 12.84 -2.66 -2.27
N TYR A 81 12.11 -1.88 -1.46
CA TYR A 81 11.01 -2.39 -0.66
C TYR A 81 9.88 -2.96 -1.54
N ARG A 82 9.56 -2.30 -2.65
CA ARG A 82 8.42 -2.66 -3.51
C ARG A 82 8.68 -3.89 -4.36
N ALA A 83 9.87 -4.02 -4.91
CA ALA A 83 10.25 -5.07 -5.86
C ALA A 83 10.91 -6.27 -5.18
N PHE A 84 11.70 -6.03 -4.13
CA PHE A 84 12.52 -7.07 -3.48
C PHE A 84 12.13 -7.33 -2.01
N ASP A 85 11.07 -6.69 -1.50
CA ASP A 85 10.65 -6.76 -0.09
C ASP A 85 11.82 -6.50 0.88
N VAL A 86 12.74 -5.62 0.46
CA VAL A 86 13.92 -5.20 1.25
C VAL A 86 13.44 -4.36 2.43
N ARG A 87 14.06 -4.58 3.59
CA ARG A 87 13.72 -3.85 4.81
C ARG A 87 14.09 -2.38 4.68
N LEU A 88 13.15 -1.50 5.04
CA LEU A 88 13.40 -0.07 5.15
C LEU A 88 14.01 0.24 6.53
N PRO A 89 14.89 1.25 6.63
CA PRO A 89 15.43 1.68 7.93
C PRO A 89 14.32 2.16 8.87
N ALA A 90 14.53 2.00 10.18
CA ALA A 90 13.59 2.29 11.26
C ALA A 90 12.90 3.67 11.14
N ARG A 91 13.59 4.69 10.63
CA ARG A 91 13.05 6.03 10.39
C ARG A 91 11.88 6.11 9.39
N TYR A 92 11.58 5.05 8.64
CA TYR A 92 10.43 5.00 7.73
C TYR A 92 9.40 3.96 8.18
N TRP A 93 9.52 3.44 9.40
CA TRP A 93 8.66 2.40 9.94
C TRP A 93 7.17 2.79 9.86
N TRP A 94 6.81 4.01 10.25
CA TRP A 94 5.44 4.50 10.23
C TRP A 94 4.83 4.51 8.82
N TRP A 95 5.65 4.78 7.80
CA TRP A 95 5.22 4.72 6.40
C TRP A 95 4.95 3.27 5.99
N VAL A 96 5.81 2.33 6.40
CA VAL A 96 5.63 0.89 6.13
C VAL A 96 4.40 0.35 6.87
N ALA A 97 4.15 0.78 8.10
CA ALA A 97 2.97 0.40 8.87
C ALA A 97 1.67 0.83 8.16
N ASP A 98 1.61 2.08 7.69
CA ASP A 98 0.48 2.59 6.92
C ASP A 98 0.29 1.82 5.60
N ASP A 99 1.37 1.47 4.91
CA ASP A 99 1.31 0.71 3.66
C ASP A 99 0.84 -0.74 3.88
N ILE A 100 1.30 -1.42 4.95
CA ILE A 100 0.88 -2.79 5.31
C ILE A 100 -0.60 -2.86 5.69
N HIS A 101 -1.10 -1.86 6.42
CA HIS A 101 -2.52 -1.77 6.78
C HIS A 101 -3.41 -1.20 5.66
N GLY A 102 -2.82 -0.85 4.52
CA GLY A 102 -3.54 -0.40 3.34
C GLY A 102 -4.37 -1.53 2.70
N PRO A 103 -5.57 -1.23 2.18
CA PRO A 103 -6.43 -2.24 1.54
C PRO A 103 -5.81 -2.88 0.28
N LEU A 104 -4.84 -2.20 -0.33
CA LEU A 104 -4.15 -2.63 -1.54
C LEU A 104 -2.90 -3.48 -1.28
N TYR A 105 -2.45 -3.60 -0.02
CA TYR A 105 -1.25 -4.36 0.34
C TYR A 105 -1.29 -5.84 -0.11
N PRO A 106 -2.32 -6.63 0.23
CA PRO A 106 -2.34 -8.05 -0.14
C PRO A 106 -2.39 -8.25 -1.66
N TRP A 107 -3.14 -7.40 -2.37
CA TRP A 107 -3.21 -7.44 -3.83
C TRP A 107 -1.87 -7.12 -4.47
N ARG A 108 -1.16 -6.14 -3.94
CA ARG A 108 0.15 -5.78 -4.46
C ARG A 108 1.18 -6.88 -4.28
N VAL A 109 1.22 -7.54 -3.13
CA VAL A 109 2.13 -8.67 -2.90
C VAL A 109 1.79 -9.81 -3.87
N THR A 110 0.51 -10.11 -4.04
CA THR A 110 0.01 -11.16 -4.94
C THR A 110 0.34 -10.86 -6.41
N LEU A 111 0.11 -9.62 -6.85
CA LEU A 111 0.42 -9.16 -8.22
C LEU A 111 1.92 -9.08 -8.47
N GLY A 112 2.71 -8.68 -7.47
CA GLY A 112 4.17 -8.70 -7.54
C GLY A 112 4.69 -10.12 -7.76
N SER A 113 4.24 -11.08 -6.94
CA SER A 113 4.63 -12.49 -7.12
C SER A 113 4.16 -13.07 -8.46
N LEU A 114 2.95 -12.72 -8.90
CA LEU A 114 2.41 -13.14 -10.19
C LEU A 114 3.23 -12.58 -11.34
N GLY A 115 3.55 -11.28 -11.31
CA GLY A 115 4.38 -10.62 -12.29
C GLY A 115 5.79 -11.21 -12.38
N THR A 116 6.43 -11.47 -11.24
CA THR A 116 7.74 -12.14 -11.21
C THR A 116 7.66 -13.54 -11.80
N ALA A 117 6.65 -14.33 -11.43
CA ALA A 117 6.48 -15.68 -11.98
C ALA A 117 6.26 -15.64 -13.50
N LEU A 118 5.38 -14.77 -14.01
CA LEU A 118 5.16 -14.62 -15.44
C LEU A 118 6.43 -14.15 -16.17
N ALA A 119 7.19 -13.21 -15.58
CA ALA A 119 8.46 -12.78 -16.14
C ALA A 119 9.48 -13.93 -16.22
N VAL A 120 9.52 -14.82 -15.22
CA VAL A 120 10.40 -15.99 -15.23
C VAL A 120 9.90 -17.07 -16.19
N PHE A 121 8.61 -17.40 -16.22
CA PHE A 121 8.10 -18.51 -17.04
C PHE A 121 7.89 -18.15 -18.51
N TYR A 122 7.63 -16.88 -18.83
CA TYR A 122 7.35 -16.43 -20.19
C TYR A 122 8.39 -15.41 -20.69
N GLY A 123 8.93 -14.58 -19.82
CA GLY A 123 9.97 -13.61 -20.19
C GLY A 123 11.35 -14.23 -20.35
N TRP A 124 11.78 -15.08 -19.40
CA TRP A 124 13.09 -15.74 -19.47
C TRP A 124 13.27 -16.60 -20.73
N PRO A 125 12.30 -17.44 -21.15
CA PRO A 125 12.52 -18.26 -22.33
C PRO A 125 12.66 -17.42 -23.60
N VAL A 126 11.89 -16.34 -23.74
CA VAL A 126 12.02 -15.36 -24.83
C VAL A 126 13.39 -14.67 -24.78
N LEU A 127 13.80 -14.19 -23.61
CA LEU A 127 15.09 -13.54 -23.42
C LEU A 127 16.26 -14.49 -23.73
N SER A 128 16.15 -15.74 -23.29
CA SER A 128 17.17 -16.77 -23.50
C SER A 128 17.32 -17.14 -24.98
N HIS A 129 16.23 -17.11 -25.75
CA HIS A 129 16.27 -17.30 -27.20
C HIS A 129 16.96 -16.14 -27.91
N VAL A 130 16.65 -14.90 -27.52
CA VAL A 130 17.25 -13.71 -28.13
C VAL A 130 18.75 -13.64 -27.82
N LEU A 131 19.15 -13.97 -26.59
CA LEU A 131 20.54 -13.84 -26.14
C LEU A 131 21.42 -15.05 -26.48
N PHE A 132 20.85 -16.26 -26.52
CA PHE A 132 21.61 -17.51 -26.61
C PHE A 132 21.10 -18.48 -27.69
N SER A 133 20.09 -18.08 -28.47
CA SER A 133 19.48 -18.90 -29.54
C SER A 133 19.00 -20.28 -29.07
N ASN A 134 18.64 -20.40 -27.79
CA ASN A 134 18.09 -21.63 -27.24
C ASN A 134 16.71 -21.95 -27.83
N ASP A 135 16.40 -23.24 -27.98
CA ASP A 135 15.06 -23.70 -28.33
C ASP A 135 14.10 -23.43 -27.18
N VAL A 136 13.00 -22.73 -27.49
CA VAL A 136 12.04 -22.29 -26.49
C VAL A 136 10.86 -23.23 -26.45
N THR A 137 10.76 -24.01 -25.38
CA THR A 137 9.48 -24.59 -24.97
C THR A 137 8.70 -23.55 -24.18
N ARG A 138 7.65 -23.00 -24.79
CA ARG A 138 6.71 -22.11 -24.08
C ARG A 138 5.66 -22.97 -23.39
N PRO A 139 5.36 -22.74 -22.10
CA PRO A 139 4.23 -23.39 -21.46
C PRO A 139 2.93 -23.01 -22.18
N GLU A 140 2.06 -23.98 -22.41
CA GLU A 140 0.72 -23.77 -22.97
C GLU A 140 -0.03 -22.65 -22.22
N PRO A 141 -0.79 -21.78 -22.92
CA PRO A 141 -1.41 -20.59 -22.33
C PRO A 141 -2.44 -20.91 -21.24
N TRP A 142 -3.07 -22.09 -21.27
CA TRP A 142 -3.99 -22.51 -20.21
C TRP A 142 -3.27 -22.70 -18.87
N TYR A 143 -1.98 -23.07 -18.88
CA TYR A 143 -1.17 -23.21 -17.67
C TYR A 143 -1.00 -21.86 -16.97
N ALA A 144 -0.75 -20.78 -17.74
CA ALA A 144 -0.76 -19.42 -17.18
C ALA A 144 -2.11 -19.05 -16.57
N ALA A 145 -3.22 -19.40 -17.23
CA ALA A 145 -4.56 -19.08 -16.72
C ALA A 145 -4.84 -19.78 -15.37
N VAL A 146 -4.53 -21.08 -15.27
CA VAL A 146 -4.66 -21.84 -14.01
C VAL A 146 -3.76 -21.24 -12.93
N TRP A 147 -2.51 -20.90 -13.27
CA TRP A 147 -1.56 -20.35 -12.31
C TRP A 147 -1.96 -18.95 -11.81
N CYS A 148 -2.49 -18.11 -12.70
CA CYS A 148 -3.11 -16.83 -12.35
C CYS A 148 -4.27 -17.05 -11.38
N ALA A 149 -5.20 -17.98 -11.68
CA ALA A 149 -6.34 -18.27 -10.83
C ALA A 149 -5.92 -18.77 -9.43
N VAL A 150 -4.96 -19.70 -9.37
CA VAL A 150 -4.41 -20.23 -8.11
C VAL A 150 -3.71 -19.13 -7.32
N SER A 151 -2.92 -18.28 -7.96
CA SER A 151 -2.20 -17.19 -7.29
C SER A 151 -3.15 -16.15 -6.73
N LEU A 152 -4.17 -15.75 -7.49
CA LEU A 152 -5.20 -14.83 -7.04
C LEU A 152 -6.02 -15.43 -5.88
N GLY A 153 -6.39 -16.72 -5.99
CA GLY A 153 -7.09 -17.45 -4.93
C GLY A 153 -6.25 -17.54 -3.65
N THR A 154 -4.98 -17.88 -3.77
CA THR A 154 -4.03 -17.95 -2.65
C THR A 154 -3.83 -16.57 -2.02
N GLY A 155 -3.62 -15.52 -2.82
CA GLY A 155 -3.53 -14.14 -2.33
C GLY A 155 -4.77 -13.69 -1.57
N PHE A 156 -5.96 -14.09 -2.01
CA PHE A 156 -7.21 -13.81 -1.32
C PHE A 156 -7.34 -14.56 0.01
N VAL A 157 -7.07 -15.87 0.02
CA VAL A 157 -7.15 -16.74 1.21
C VAL A 157 -6.12 -16.33 2.26
N PHE A 158 -4.87 -16.12 1.84
CA PHE A 158 -3.75 -15.83 2.72
C PHE A 158 -3.54 -14.34 3.00
N ARG A 159 -4.44 -13.46 2.53
CA ARG A 159 -4.34 -11.99 2.69
C ARG A 159 -3.98 -11.56 4.11
N ARG A 160 -4.61 -12.17 5.13
CA ARG A 160 -4.38 -11.86 6.56
C ARG A 160 -3.00 -12.33 7.03
N SER A 161 -2.55 -13.47 6.53
CA SER A 161 -1.24 -14.03 6.87
C SER A 161 -0.08 -13.22 6.25
N HIS A 162 -0.25 -12.70 5.02
CA HIS A 162 0.72 -11.82 4.38
C HIS A 162 0.91 -10.53 5.17
N VAL A 163 -0.19 -9.90 5.58
CA VAL A 163 -0.17 -8.70 6.44
C VAL A 163 0.53 -8.99 7.77
N ALA A 164 0.17 -10.09 8.45
CA ALA A 164 0.78 -10.46 9.73
C ALA A 164 2.28 -10.77 9.62
N ARG A 165 2.70 -11.47 8.56
CA ARG A 165 4.12 -11.76 8.30
C ARG A 165 4.91 -10.49 8.00
N ALA A 166 4.36 -9.59 7.18
CA ALA A 166 4.99 -8.32 6.85
C ALA A 166 5.13 -7.41 8.07
N TRP A 167 4.09 -7.35 8.91
CA TRP A 167 4.11 -6.65 10.19
C TRP A 167 5.23 -7.18 11.08
N ARG A 168 5.33 -8.50 11.26
CA ARG A 168 6.43 -9.09 12.05
C ARG A 168 7.81 -8.73 11.48
N LYS A 169 8.01 -8.88 10.17
CA LYS A 169 9.30 -8.66 9.51
C LYS A 169 9.76 -7.21 9.58
N HIS A 170 8.86 -6.26 9.29
CA HIS A 170 9.22 -4.86 9.08
C HIS A 170 8.96 -3.97 10.29
N VAL A 171 8.02 -4.33 11.16
CA VAL A 171 7.66 -3.53 12.35
C VAL A 171 8.26 -4.13 13.62
N LEU A 172 7.99 -5.41 13.92
CA LEU A 172 8.46 -6.00 15.18
C LEU A 172 9.95 -6.31 15.15
N LEU A 173 10.42 -6.98 14.10
CA LEU A 173 11.83 -7.40 13.96
C LEU A 173 12.71 -6.35 13.26
N GLY A 174 12.11 -5.36 12.62
CA GLY A 174 12.84 -4.30 11.91
C GLY A 174 13.40 -3.21 12.84
N ASN A 175 12.80 -3.04 14.01
CA ASN A 175 13.15 -1.98 14.98
C ASN A 175 14.01 -2.47 16.15
N ILE A 176 14.24 -3.78 16.27
CA ILE A 176 15.20 -4.32 17.24
C ILE A 176 16.57 -4.18 16.57
N PRO A 177 17.53 -3.44 17.15
CA PRO A 177 18.90 -3.44 16.63
C PRO A 177 19.38 -4.90 16.65
N VAL A 178 19.61 -5.47 15.48
CA VAL A 178 20.29 -6.76 15.38
C VAL A 178 21.72 -6.45 15.78
N GLU A 179 22.08 -6.79 17.02
CA GLU A 179 23.48 -6.75 17.45
C GLU A 179 24.29 -7.54 16.43
N PRO A 180 25.36 -6.95 15.85
CA PRO A 180 26.24 -7.69 14.99
C PRO A 180 26.76 -8.91 15.76
N PRO A 181 26.87 -10.09 15.12
CA PRO A 181 27.39 -11.26 15.80
C PRO A 181 28.74 -10.92 16.43
N ASP A 182 28.92 -11.31 17.70
CA ASP A 182 30.18 -11.11 18.41
C ASP A 182 31.33 -11.56 17.51
N PRO A 183 32.37 -10.73 17.30
CA PRO A 183 33.54 -11.18 16.58
C PRO A 183 34.05 -12.45 17.26
N PRO A 184 34.45 -13.49 16.48
CA PRO A 184 34.91 -14.73 17.06
C PRO A 184 35.99 -14.38 18.09
N ARG A 185 35.76 -14.76 19.34
CA ARG A 185 36.74 -14.57 20.42
C ARG A 185 38.01 -15.23 19.90
N ALA A 186 38.98 -14.41 19.51
CA ALA A 186 40.31 -14.89 19.20
C ALA A 186 40.73 -15.68 20.43
N ALA A 187 40.90 -16.99 20.27
CA ALA A 187 41.46 -17.83 21.30
C ALA A 187 42.83 -17.23 21.61
N ALA A 188 42.90 -16.49 22.72
CA ALA A 188 44.16 -16.08 23.31
C ALA A 188 44.81 -17.37 23.81
N GLY A 189 45.68 -17.92 22.96
CA GLY A 189 46.72 -18.87 23.33
C GLY A 189 47.99 -18.12 23.71
#